data_AF-A0AAW5VE77-F1
#
_entry.id   AF-A0AAW5VE77-F1
#
_cell.length_a   1.000
_cell.length_b   1.000
_cell.length_c   1.000
_cell.angle_alpha   90.00
_cell.angle_beta   90.00
_cell.angle_gamma   90.00
#
_symmetry.space_group_name_H-M   'P 1'
#
loop_
_entity.id
_entity.type
_entity.pdbx_description
1 polymer ?
#
loop_
_entity_poly.entity_id
_entity_poly.type
_entity_poly.pdbx_seq_one_letter_code
_entity_poly.pdbx_strand_id
1 'polypeptide(L)'
;MQNQLATKQESYLTTDQIQKSVMNLMQALHKRNDIFGNPYPGLSAEKQTALVLIKSGYSYRETAKELKKNHTIITQWSKNDPKFKQALEQVKTDIQESIRMKTILSQLSVQEMTSTSQMNEELEDPSL
;
A
#
# COMPACT_ATOMS: atom_id res chain seq x y z
N MET A 1 -41.54 -33.73 28.53
CA MET A 1 -40.74 -32.65 27.91
C MET A 1 -39.30 -33.13 27.87
N GLN A 2 -38.79 -33.51 26.70
CA GLN A 2 -37.42 -34.00 26.52
C GLN A 2 -36.54 -32.86 26.01
N ASN A 3 -35.53 -32.49 26.79
CA ASN A 3 -34.52 -31.48 26.43
C ASN A 3 -33.67 -32.02 25.27
N GLN A 4 -33.79 -31.40 24.10
CA GLN A 4 -32.87 -31.62 22.99
C GLN A 4 -31.64 -30.75 23.23
N LEU A 5 -30.56 -31.36 23.75
CA LEU A 5 -29.23 -30.78 23.73
C LEU A 5 -28.79 -30.62 22.27
N ALA A 6 -28.82 -29.39 21.77
CA ALA A 6 -28.23 -29.03 20.49
C ALA A 6 -26.71 -29.26 20.58
N THR A 7 -26.24 -30.35 19.96
CA THR A 7 -24.82 -30.63 19.80
C THR A 7 -24.23 -29.58 18.86
N LYS A 8 -23.44 -28.68 19.43
CA LYS A 8 -22.62 -27.72 18.69
C LYS A 8 -21.60 -28.51 17.88
N GLN A 9 -21.87 -28.73 16.58
CA GLN A 9 -20.91 -29.36 15.67
C GLN A 9 -19.67 -28.46 15.58
N GLU A 10 -18.59 -28.88 16.24
CA GLU A 10 -17.27 -28.30 16.03
C GLU A 10 -16.78 -28.76 14.65
N SER A 11 -16.92 -27.88 13.67
CA SER A 11 -16.38 -28.06 12.32
C SER A 11 -14.87 -27.91 12.38
N TYR A 12 -14.14 -29.00 12.55
CA TYR A 12 -12.69 -29.04 12.40
C TYR A 12 -12.32 -28.86 10.92
N LEU A 13 -11.62 -27.77 10.58
CA LEU A 13 -11.09 -27.58 9.22
C LEU A 13 -10.14 -28.74 8.90
N THR A 14 -10.43 -29.48 7.83
CA THR A 14 -9.55 -30.54 7.37
C THR A 14 -8.37 -29.95 6.60
N THR A 15 -7.22 -30.63 6.60
CA THR A 15 -6.03 -30.23 5.86
C THR A 15 -6.33 -29.97 4.38
N ASP A 16 -7.20 -30.76 3.77
CA ASP A 16 -7.63 -30.60 2.38
C ASP A 16 -8.39 -29.30 2.14
N GLN A 17 -9.25 -28.89 3.08
CA GLN A 17 -9.96 -27.60 3.00
C GLN A 17 -8.99 -26.43 3.13
N ILE A 18 -7.97 -26.56 3.97
CA ILE A 18 -6.92 -25.55 4.11
C ILE A 18 -6.12 -25.45 2.81
N GLN A 19 -5.66 -26.57 2.26
CA GLN A 19 -4.89 -26.60 1.01
C GLN A 19 -5.69 -26.02 -0.16
N LYS A 20 -6.98 -26.37 -0.30
CA LYS A 20 -7.85 -25.82 -1.34
C LYS A 20 -8.05 -24.32 -1.18
N SER A 21 -8.21 -23.84 0.06
CA SER A 21 -8.36 -22.41 0.35
C SER A 21 -7.08 -21.62 0.01
N VAL A 22 -5.91 -22.17 0.33
CA VAL A 22 -4.60 -21.58 -0.02
C VAL A 22 -4.41 -21.56 -1.54
N MET A 23 -4.76 -22.63 -2.24
CA MET A 23 -4.65 -22.70 -3.70
C MET A 23 -5.59 -21.70 -4.39
N ASN A 24 -6.81 -21.53 -3.87
CA ASN A 24 -7.76 -20.54 -4.37
C ASN A 24 -7.27 -19.11 -4.11
N LEU A 25 -6.66 -18.86 -2.95
CA LEU A 25 -6.06 -17.57 -2.62
C LEU A 25 -4.89 -17.26 -3.56
N MET A 26 -3.98 -18.23 -3.77
CA MET A 26 -2.87 -18.12 -4.71
C MET A 26 -3.36 -17.81 -6.12
N GLN A 27 -4.40 -18.50 -6.61
CA GLN A 27 -5.00 -18.22 -7.92
C GLN A 27 -5.68 -16.86 -7.99
N ALA A 28 -6.36 -16.41 -6.93
CA ALA A 28 -6.97 -15.10 -6.89
C ALA A 28 -5.93 -13.97 -6.87
N LEU A 29 -4.80 -14.17 -6.17
CA LEU A 29 -3.66 -13.27 -6.19
C LEU A 29 -2.98 -13.24 -7.56
N HIS A 30 -2.83 -14.39 -8.21
CA HIS A 30 -2.29 -14.48 -9.57
C HIS A 30 -3.19 -13.75 -10.58
N LYS A 31 -4.50 -14.00 -10.54
CA LYS A 31 -5.50 -13.29 -11.35
C LYS A 31 -5.52 -11.80 -11.07
N ARG A 32 -5.31 -11.37 -9.81
CA ARG A 32 -5.18 -9.95 -9.48
C ARG A 32 -3.90 -9.36 -10.05
N ASN A 33 -2.78 -10.07 -10.03
CA ASN A 33 -1.55 -9.64 -10.71
C ASN A 33 -1.74 -9.49 -12.23
N ASP A 34 -2.60 -10.30 -12.85
CA ASP A 34 -2.98 -10.11 -14.27
C ASP A 34 -3.91 -8.89 -14.48
N ILE A 35 -4.78 -8.57 -13.51
CA ILE A 35 -5.73 -7.44 -13.58
C ILE A 35 -5.05 -6.09 -13.29
N PHE A 36 -4.04 -6.06 -12.41
CA PHE A 36 -3.14 -4.92 -12.25
C PHE A 36 -2.12 -4.96 -13.37
N GLY A 37 -2.58 -4.67 -14.59
CA GLY A 37 -1.77 -4.67 -15.81
C GLY A 37 -0.41 -4.01 -15.59
N ASN A 38 0.61 -4.59 -16.24
CA ASN A 38 2.01 -4.20 -16.13
C ASN A 38 2.19 -2.68 -15.89
N PRO A 39 2.53 -2.24 -14.66
CA PRO A 39 2.52 -0.82 -14.32
C PRO A 39 3.59 -0.03 -15.09
N TYR A 40 4.57 -0.73 -15.67
CA TYR A 40 5.65 -0.14 -16.45
C TYR A 40 5.91 -0.98 -17.72
N PRO A 41 5.05 -0.87 -18.75
CA PRO A 41 5.16 -1.65 -19.96
C PRO A 41 6.48 -1.41 -20.68
N GLY A 42 7.08 -2.48 -21.19
CA GLY A 42 8.37 -2.42 -21.89
C GLY A 42 9.61 -2.47 -20.98
N LEU A 43 9.44 -2.64 -19.67
CA LEU A 43 10.52 -3.01 -18.75
C LEU A 43 10.53 -4.51 -18.48
N SER A 44 11.68 -5.06 -18.06
CA SER A 44 11.75 -6.44 -17.56
C SER A 44 11.01 -6.60 -16.23
N ALA A 45 10.57 -7.81 -15.91
CA ALA A 45 9.91 -8.11 -14.64
C ALA A 45 10.73 -7.64 -13.42
N GLU A 46 12.05 -7.88 -13.39
CA GLU A 46 12.93 -7.42 -12.30
C GLU A 46 12.88 -5.89 -12.11
N LYS A 47 12.90 -5.13 -13.21
CA LYS A 47 12.83 -3.67 -13.19
C LYS A 47 11.47 -3.15 -12.75
N GLN A 48 10.40 -3.81 -13.18
CA GLN A 48 9.05 -3.50 -12.71
C GLN A 48 8.92 -3.73 -11.20
N THR A 49 9.38 -4.88 -10.71
CA THR A 49 9.41 -5.18 -9.27
C THR A 49 10.21 -4.15 -8.49
N ALA A 50 11.36 -3.72 -9.02
CA ALA A 50 12.15 -2.67 -8.40
C ALA A 50 11.37 -1.36 -8.21
N LEU A 51 10.66 -0.91 -9.26
CA LEU A 51 9.86 0.31 -9.22
C LEU A 51 8.69 0.20 -8.25
N VAL A 52 8.03 -0.95 -8.18
CA VAL A 52 6.95 -1.21 -7.20
C VAL A 52 7.47 -1.15 -5.76
N LEU A 53 8.63 -1.76 -5.48
CA LEU A 53 9.24 -1.71 -4.14
C LEU A 53 9.60 -0.27 -3.76
N ILE A 54 10.20 0.49 -4.67
CA ILE A 54 10.56 1.89 -4.43
C ILE A 54 9.31 2.74 -4.20
N LYS A 55 8.25 2.54 -4.99
CA LYS A 55 6.96 3.22 -4.80
C LYS A 55 6.32 2.91 -3.44
N SER A 56 6.55 1.72 -2.90
CA SER A 56 6.14 1.31 -1.55
C SER A 56 7.02 1.83 -0.43
N GLY A 57 8.06 2.62 -0.74
CA GLY A 57 8.93 3.29 0.24
C GLY A 57 10.29 2.62 0.50
N TYR A 58 10.64 1.57 -0.24
CA TYR A 58 11.96 0.94 -0.10
C TYR A 58 13.05 1.85 -0.67
N SER A 59 14.18 1.94 0.04
CA SER A 59 15.39 2.57 -0.50
C SER A 59 16.01 1.71 -1.61
N TYR A 60 16.85 2.31 -2.45
CA TYR A 60 17.53 1.57 -3.53
C TYR A 60 18.37 0.39 -3.01
N ARG A 61 18.94 0.54 -1.81
CA ARG A 61 19.71 -0.52 -1.16
C ARG A 61 18.83 -1.68 -0.73
N GLU A 62 17.67 -1.39 -0.14
CA GLU A 62 16.71 -2.42 0.27
C GLU A 62 16.09 -3.10 -0.95
N THR A 63 15.69 -2.34 -1.97
CA THR A 63 15.22 -2.89 -3.25
C THR A 63 16.26 -3.80 -3.89
N ALA A 64 17.53 -3.38 -3.96
CA ALA A 64 18.60 -4.22 -4.50
C ALA A 64 18.79 -5.51 -3.69
N LYS A 65 18.66 -5.44 -2.35
CA LYS A 65 18.73 -6.59 -1.45
C LYS A 65 17.57 -7.57 -1.72
N GLU A 66 16.33 -7.08 -1.83
CA GLU A 66 15.16 -7.91 -2.15
C GLU A 66 15.29 -8.61 -3.50
N LEU A 67 15.87 -7.92 -4.49
CA LEU A 67 16.14 -8.48 -5.81
C LEU A 67 17.38 -9.39 -5.85
N LYS A 68 18.09 -9.57 -4.73
CA LYS A 68 19.35 -10.32 -4.65
C LYS A 68 20.41 -9.82 -5.64
N LYS A 69 20.50 -8.49 -5.81
CA LYS A 69 21.46 -7.82 -6.70
C LYS A 69 22.42 -6.93 -5.92
N ASN A 70 23.44 -6.43 -6.62
CA ASN A 70 24.34 -5.42 -6.07
C ASN A 70 23.58 -4.11 -5.79
N HIS A 71 23.92 -3.43 -4.69
CA HIS A 71 23.33 -2.14 -4.29
C HIS A 71 23.39 -1.05 -5.37
N THR A 72 24.29 -1.16 -6.36
CA THR A 72 24.40 -0.22 -7.48
C THR A 72 23.43 -0.48 -8.63
N ILE A 73 22.67 -1.59 -8.62
CA ILE A 73 21.92 -2.06 -9.79
C ILE A 73 20.87 -1.05 -10.26
N ILE A 74 20.17 -0.40 -9.33
CA ILE A 74 19.13 0.59 -9.63
C ILE A 74 19.74 1.79 -10.33
N THR A 75 20.88 2.28 -9.83
CA THR A 75 21.63 3.39 -10.45
C THR A 75 22.16 3.01 -11.83
N GLN A 76 22.65 1.78 -12.00
CA GLN A 76 23.12 1.30 -13.30
C GLN A 76 21.98 1.23 -14.32
N TRP A 77 20.81 0.72 -13.92
CA TRP A 77 19.63 0.72 -14.79
C TRP A 77 19.17 2.13 -15.14
N SER A 78 19.16 3.06 -14.18
CA SER A 78 18.80 4.47 -14.43
C SER A 78 19.75 5.16 -15.43
N LYS A 79 21.03 4.76 -15.47
CA LYS A 79 22.01 5.29 -16.43
C LYS A 79 21.88 4.67 -17.82
N ASN A 80 21.66 3.36 -17.90
CA ASN A 80 21.78 2.59 -19.13
C ASN A 80 20.44 2.29 -19.82
N ASP A 81 19.31 2.44 -19.12
CA ASP A 81 17.98 2.20 -19.65
C ASP A 81 17.10 3.46 -19.51
N PRO A 82 16.91 4.21 -20.62
CA PRO A 82 16.08 5.41 -20.62
C PRO A 82 14.64 5.18 -20.18
N LYS A 83 14.04 4.01 -20.50
CA LYS A 83 12.67 3.69 -20.08
C LYS A 83 12.60 3.49 -18.58
N PHE A 84 13.58 2.79 -18.02
CA PHE A 84 13.67 2.62 -16.57
C PHE A 84 13.87 3.96 -15.86
N LYS A 85 14.74 4.81 -16.40
CA LYS A 85 14.96 6.16 -15.87
C LYS A 85 13.67 6.97 -15.83
N GLN A 86 12.93 7.02 -16.94
CA GLN A 86 11.66 7.74 -17.02
C GLN A 86 10.64 7.22 -16.01
N ALA A 87 10.49 5.90 -15.91
CA ALA A 87 9.59 5.28 -14.95
C ALA A 87 10.00 5.56 -13.49
N LEU A 88 11.30 5.58 -13.20
CA LEU A 88 11.83 5.90 -11.88
C LEU A 88 11.56 7.36 -11.49
N GLU A 89 11.69 8.31 -12.41
CA GLU A 89 11.36 9.72 -12.16
C GLU A 89 9.85 9.92 -11.93
N GLN A 90 9.00 9.18 -12.64
CA GLN A 90 7.56 9.20 -12.37
C GLN A 90 7.27 8.70 -10.95
N VAL A 91 7.87 7.57 -10.55
CA VAL A 91 7.72 7.05 -9.17
C VAL A 91 8.14 8.06 -8.11
N LYS A 92 9.26 8.76 -8.30
CA LYS A 92 9.70 9.81 -7.38
C LYS A 92 8.69 10.95 -7.28
N THR A 93 8.13 11.36 -8.41
CA THR A 93 7.11 12.41 -8.48
C THR A 93 5.85 11.99 -7.72
N ASP A 94 5.34 10.78 -7.98
CA ASP A 94 4.18 10.22 -7.28
C ASP A 94 4.39 10.17 -5.76
N ILE A 95 5.57 9.74 -5.31
CA ILE A 95 5.92 9.70 -3.88
C ILE A 95 5.91 11.11 -3.29
N GLN A 96 6.52 12.08 -3.96
CA GLN A 96 6.57 13.46 -3.49
C GLN A 96 5.17 14.08 -3.42
N GLU A 97 4.33 13.81 -4.41
CA GLU A 97 2.94 14.27 -4.42
C GLU A 97 2.12 13.63 -3.29
N SER A 98 2.29 12.32 -3.05
CA SER A 98 1.65 11.62 -1.94
C SER A 98 2.06 12.22 -0.58
N ILE A 99 3.34 12.54 -0.40
CA ILE A 99 3.83 13.21 0.82
C ILE A 99 3.19 14.60 0.94
N ARG A 100 3.19 15.40 -0.13
CA ARG A 100 2.59 16.73 -0.13
C ARG A 100 1.10 16.68 0.24
N MET A 101 0.34 15.76 -0.35
CA MET A 101 -1.08 15.60 -0.06
C MET A 101 -1.33 15.19 1.38
N LYS A 102 -0.52 14.28 1.94
CA LYS A 102 -0.59 13.92 3.36
C LYS A 102 -0.35 15.15 4.26
N THR A 103 0.63 15.98 3.94
CA THR A 103 0.90 17.21 4.69
C THR A 103 -0.27 18.19 4.64
N ILE A 104 -0.85 18.43 3.46
CA ILE A 104 -2.01 19.33 3.31
C ILE A 104 -3.21 18.81 4.10
N LEU A 105 -3.51 17.52 4.01
CA LEU A 105 -4.62 16.91 4.77
C LEU A 105 -4.43 17.02 6.28
N SER A 106 -3.20 16.82 6.77
CA SER A 106 -2.88 17.03 8.18
C SER A 106 -3.11 18.48 8.60
N GLN A 107 -2.74 19.46 7.78
CA GLN A 107 -2.97 20.88 8.09
C GLN A 107 -4.46 21.25 8.13
N LEU A 108 -5.26 20.73 7.18
CA LEU A 108 -6.71 20.96 7.16
C LEU A 108 -7.39 20.37 8.41
N SER A 109 -7.00 19.18 8.85
CA SER A 109 -7.53 18.58 10.07
C SER A 109 -7.23 19.40 11.34
N VAL A 110 -6.08 20.06 11.38
CA VAL A 110 -5.70 20.95 12.51
C VAL A 110 -6.51 22.26 12.44
N GLN A 111 -6.71 22.80 11.24
CA GLN A 111 -7.47 24.03 11.04
C GLN A 111 -8.96 23.88 11.40
N GLU A 112 -9.58 22.72 11.12
CA GLU A 112 -10.95 22.42 11.56
C GLU A 112 -11.09 22.40 13.09
N MET A 113 -10.10 21.85 13.81
CA MET A 113 -10.10 21.82 15.28
C MET A 113 -9.89 23.21 15.89
N THR A 114 -9.05 24.06 15.28
CA THR A 114 -8.85 25.43 15.79
C THR A 114 -10.01 26.36 15.47
N SER A 115 -10.68 26.19 14.32
CA SER A 115 -11.85 27.02 13.95
C SER A 115 -13.09 26.68 14.78
N THR A 116 -13.29 25.41 15.16
CA THR A 116 -14.40 25.03 16.06
C THR A 116 -14.16 25.43 17.51
N SER A 117 -12.90 25.52 17.95
CA SER A 117 -12.58 25.95 19.32
C SER A 117 -12.74 27.46 19.56
N GLN A 118 -12.79 28.30 18.51
CA GLN A 118 -13.01 29.75 18.66
C GLN A 118 -14.49 30.16 18.75
N MET A 119 -15.44 29.25 18.54
CA MET A 119 -16.88 29.56 18.62
C MET A 119 -17.52 29.29 19.99
N ASN A 120 -16.76 28.87 21.00
CA ASN A 120 -17.32 28.43 22.29
C ASN A 120 -17.04 29.34 23.49
N GLU A 121 -16.34 30.47 23.32
CA GLU A 121 -16.07 31.45 24.41
C GLU A 121 -16.89 32.75 24.30
N GLU A 122 -17.78 32.90 23.31
CA GLU A 122 -18.54 34.14 23.09
C GLU A 122 -20.03 34.05 23.46
N LEU A 123 -20.40 33.10 24.34
CA LEU A 123 -21.76 32.92 24.85
C LEU A 123 -21.78 32.66 26.37
N GLU A 124 -21.17 33.57 27.15
CA GLU A 124 -21.67 33.89 28.49
C GLU A 124 -22.16 35.34 28.49
N ASP A 125 -23.45 35.52 28.19
CA ASP A 125 -24.23 36.73 28.48
C ASP A 125 -25.25 36.30 29.57
N PRO A 126 -25.76 37.13 30.52
CA PRO A 126 -25.80 38.60 30.53
C PRO A 126 -25.61 39.27 31.91
N SER A 127 -25.13 40.52 31.96
CA SER A 127 -25.24 41.38 33.16
C SER A 127 -25.16 42.88 32.83
N LEU A 128 -26.32 43.50 32.55
CA LEU A 128 -26.94 44.57 33.36
C LEU A 128 -28.22 45.09 32.70
#